data_AF-A0A183EIN4-F1
#
_entry.id   AF-A0A183EIN4-F1
#
_cell.length_a   1.000
_cell.length_b   1.000
_cell.length_c   1.000
_cell.angle_alpha   90.00
_cell.angle_beta   90.00
_cell.angle_gamma   90.00
#
_symmetry.space_group_name_H-M   'P 1'
#
loop_
_entity.id
_entity.type
_entity.pdbx_description
1 polymer ?
#
loop_
_entity_poly.entity_id
_entity_poly.type
_entity_poly.pdbx_seq_one_letter_code
_entity_poly.pdbx_strand_id
1 'polypeptide(L)'
;MTSKMTDSADTTFLAKLFPVRLLLLLSGTATLGLVSSYENYDILDGDVINLPIGKFPEPECKYHVRYRDRNGSELKRQVEIGEPVYHHWTCSYGQQHTSLYCILVNNCTVSNSRPLVPPIAIIDEFGCSLFPSILPHVEYNGDLEGGLKTSAFSLDMDEVSFIEFLSHSVLVIS
;
A
#
# COMPACT_ATOMS: atom_id res chain seq x y z
N MET A 1 -21.32 35.20 23.99
CA MET A 1 -21.29 36.23 22.95
C MET A 1 -20.03 35.99 22.12
N THR A 2 -20.00 35.59 20.86
CA THR A 2 -20.96 35.10 19.86
C THR A 2 -20.07 34.56 18.73
N SER A 3 -20.35 33.36 18.22
CA SER A 3 -19.71 32.78 17.04
C SER A 3 -20.11 33.52 15.76
N LYS A 4 -19.21 33.55 14.76
CA LYS A 4 -19.41 33.77 13.31
C LYS A 4 -18.09 33.36 12.66
N MET A 5 -17.89 32.34 11.83
CA MET A 5 -18.69 31.61 10.83
C MET A 5 -19.40 32.53 9.84
N THR A 6 -18.77 32.74 8.68
CA THR A 6 -19.35 32.85 7.31
C THR A 6 -18.31 33.44 6.37
N ASP A 7 -17.91 32.72 5.32
CA ASP A 7 -18.23 33.20 3.98
C ASP A 7 -18.29 32.04 2.97
N SER A 8 -19.39 31.99 2.23
CA SER A 8 -19.78 30.98 1.27
C SER A 8 -20.46 31.67 0.10
N ALA A 9 -20.05 31.25 -1.09
CA ALA A 9 -20.70 31.40 -2.39
C ALA A 9 -20.52 32.74 -3.11
N ASP A 10 -20.10 32.64 -4.38
CA ASP A 10 -20.88 33.25 -5.45
C ASP A 10 -20.64 32.54 -6.80
N THR A 11 -21.16 31.32 -6.90
CA THR A 11 -21.23 30.49 -8.12
C THR A 11 -22.47 30.84 -8.97
N THR A 12 -22.86 32.12 -9.05
CA THR A 12 -24.16 32.50 -9.66
C THR A 12 -24.16 33.76 -10.52
N PHE A 13 -22.99 34.35 -10.83
CA PHE A 13 -22.94 35.60 -11.58
C PHE A 13 -23.03 35.49 -13.11
N LEU A 14 -22.83 34.30 -13.69
CA LEU A 14 -22.82 34.12 -15.16
C LEU A 14 -24.13 33.58 -15.76
N ALA A 15 -25.17 33.36 -14.95
CA ALA A 15 -26.47 32.84 -15.41
C ALA A 15 -27.49 33.94 -15.74
N LYS A 16 -27.08 35.22 -15.86
CA LYS A 16 -27.99 36.38 -15.96
C LYS A 16 -28.04 37.11 -17.30
N LEU A 17 -27.43 36.59 -18.37
CA LEU A 17 -27.68 37.10 -19.72
C LEU A 17 -28.01 35.94 -20.64
N PHE A 18 -29.02 36.15 -21.48
CA PHE A 18 -29.48 35.31 -22.59
C PHE A 18 -30.66 34.36 -22.29
N PRO A 19 -31.91 34.83 -22.48
CA PRO A 19 -33.06 33.95 -22.55
C PRO A 19 -33.04 33.12 -23.84
N VAL A 20 -33.17 31.81 -23.64
CA VAL A 20 -33.37 30.76 -24.65
C VAL A 20 -34.71 31.00 -25.35
N ARG A 21 -34.71 31.59 -26.55
CA ARG A 21 -35.76 31.58 -27.61
C ARG A 21 -35.79 32.88 -28.43
N LEU A 22 -34.68 33.18 -29.10
CA LEU A 22 -34.69 34.06 -30.28
C LEU A 22 -33.73 33.43 -31.30
N LEU A 23 -34.11 32.26 -31.81
CA LEU A 23 -34.52 32.09 -33.21
C LEU A 23 -33.56 32.83 -34.16
N LEU A 24 -32.67 32.06 -34.78
CA LEU A 24 -32.95 31.53 -36.12
C LEU A 24 -33.30 32.69 -37.05
N LEU A 25 -32.27 33.33 -37.61
CA LEU A 25 -32.29 34.09 -38.86
C LEU A 25 -30.95 34.84 -38.92
N LEU A 26 -29.94 34.22 -39.54
CA LEU A 26 -29.00 34.85 -40.49
C LEU A 26 -27.85 33.87 -40.77
N SER A 27 -27.90 33.38 -41.99
CA SER A 27 -26.97 32.54 -42.72
C SER A 27 -25.51 33.00 -42.65
N GLY A 28 -24.61 32.03 -42.48
CA GLY A 28 -23.18 32.19 -42.72
C GLY A 28 -22.41 31.17 -41.91
N THR A 29 -22.17 29.99 -42.47
CA THR A 29 -21.29 28.97 -41.88
C THR A 29 -19.85 29.49 -41.89
N ALA A 30 -19.49 30.29 -40.89
CA ALA A 30 -18.12 30.39 -40.43
C ALA A 30 -17.94 29.29 -39.39
N THR A 31 -17.37 28.15 -39.80
CA THR A 31 -16.85 27.17 -38.86
C THR A 31 -15.73 27.84 -38.08
N LEU A 32 -16.07 28.42 -36.93
CA LEU A 32 -15.13 28.73 -35.86
C LEU A 32 -14.67 27.38 -35.32
N GLY A 33 -13.61 26.84 -35.92
CA GLY A 33 -12.82 25.80 -35.29
C GLY A 33 -12.31 26.36 -33.98
N LEU A 34 -12.84 25.88 -32.86
CA LEU A 34 -12.18 26.02 -31.58
C LEU A 34 -10.91 25.17 -31.68
N VAL A 35 -9.79 25.81 -32.03
CA VAL A 35 -8.47 25.24 -31.80
C VAL A 35 -8.35 25.15 -30.28
N SER A 36 -8.59 23.95 -29.76
CA SER A 36 -8.16 23.61 -28.41
C SER A 36 -6.64 23.65 -28.44
N SER A 37 -6.05 24.71 -27.89
CA SER A 37 -4.62 24.74 -27.61
C SER A 37 -4.35 23.74 -26.49
N TYR A 38 -4.24 22.45 -26.84
CA TYR A 38 -3.52 21.50 -26.01
C TYR A 38 -2.07 21.96 -26.03
N GLU A 39 -1.61 22.55 -24.92
CA GLU A 39 -0.19 22.77 -24.70
C GLU A 39 0.48 21.39 -24.69
N ASN A 40 1.09 21.05 -25.81
CA ASN A 40 1.98 19.92 -25.94
C ASN A 40 3.22 20.27 -25.10
N TYR A 41 3.29 19.78 -23.87
CA TYR A 41 4.50 19.83 -23.07
C TYR A 41 5.53 18.90 -23.75
N ASP A 42 6.32 19.48 -24.65
CA ASP A 42 7.50 18.83 -25.19
C ASP A 42 8.51 18.69 -24.03
N ILE A 43 8.57 17.50 -23.43
CA ILE A 43 9.62 17.13 -22.48
C ILE A 43 10.94 17.21 -23.25
N LEU A 44 11.79 18.17 -22.88
CA LEU A 44 13.11 18.26 -23.47
C LEU A 44 13.90 17.03 -23.02
N ASP A 45 14.66 16.40 -23.93
CA ASP A 45 15.48 15.20 -23.65
C ASP A 45 16.46 15.39 -22.47
N GLY A 46 16.74 16.64 -22.07
CA GLY A 46 17.54 16.99 -20.90
C GLY A 46 16.83 16.83 -19.55
N ASP A 47 15.49 16.72 -19.52
CA ASP A 47 14.68 16.53 -18.32
C ASP A 47 14.38 15.04 -18.04
N VAL A 48 14.78 14.15 -18.96
CA VAL A 48 14.70 12.71 -18.76
C VAL A 48 15.84 12.27 -17.84
N ILE A 49 15.51 12.11 -16.55
CA ILE A 49 16.41 11.53 -15.56
C ILE A 49 16.65 10.06 -15.95
N ASN A 50 17.75 9.80 -16.65
CA ASN A 50 18.21 8.44 -16.90
C ASN A 50 18.66 7.83 -15.57
N LEU A 51 17.76 7.07 -14.94
CA LEU A 51 18.08 6.26 -13.78
C LEU A 51 19.00 5.12 -14.24
N PRO A 52 20.22 5.00 -13.70
CA PRO A 52 21.10 3.89 -14.06
C PRO A 52 20.44 2.59 -13.61
N ILE A 53 20.03 1.76 -14.56
CA ILE A 53 19.60 0.38 -14.31
C ILE A 53 20.84 -0.34 -13.76
N GLY A 54 20.88 -0.55 -12.44
CA GLY A 54 22.06 -1.01 -11.71
C GLY A 54 22.42 -0.20 -10.46
N LYS A 55 21.78 0.96 -10.21
CA LYS A 55 21.95 1.73 -8.97
C LYS A 55 21.03 1.27 -7.83
N PHE A 56 20.07 0.40 -8.13
CA PHE A 56 19.01 -0.02 -7.22
C PHE A 56 19.02 -1.56 -7.12
N PRO A 57 19.87 -2.12 -6.26
CA PRO A 57 19.89 -3.56 -6.04
C PRO A 57 18.53 -4.03 -5.51
N GLU A 58 18.12 -5.21 -5.94
CA GLU A 58 16.98 -5.90 -5.33
C GLU A 58 17.35 -6.29 -3.89
N PRO A 59 16.52 -5.96 -2.88
CA PRO A 59 16.83 -6.32 -1.50
C PRO A 59 16.64 -7.82 -1.26
N GLU A 60 17.49 -8.39 -0.42
CA GLU A 60 17.26 -9.72 0.15
C GLU A 60 16.41 -9.58 1.41
N CYS A 61 15.15 -10.04 1.34
CA CYS A 61 14.21 -10.03 2.45
C CYS A 61 14.08 -11.42 3.09
N LYS A 62 13.96 -11.45 4.42
CA LYS A 62 13.84 -12.67 5.24
C LYS A 62 12.67 -12.53 6.19
N TYR A 63 11.98 -13.64 6.38
CA TYR A 63 10.88 -13.78 7.32
C TYR A 63 11.27 -14.76 8.43
N HIS A 64 11.05 -14.34 9.67
CA HIS A 64 11.36 -15.11 10.86
C HIS A 64 10.18 -15.08 11.83
N VAL A 65 9.97 -16.18 12.54
CA VAL A 65 9.04 -16.24 13.67
C VAL A 65 9.85 -16.34 14.95
N ARG A 66 9.59 -15.44 15.91
CA ARG A 66 10.34 -15.33 17.17
C ARG A 66 9.43 -15.53 18.37
N TYR A 67 10.00 -15.96 19.48
CA TYR A 67 9.26 -16.17 20.72
C TYR A 67 8.94 -14.83 21.39
N ARG A 68 7.65 -14.56 21.64
CA ARG A 68 7.09 -13.40 22.37
C ARG A 68 7.31 -12.00 21.81
N ASP A 69 8.49 -11.67 21.33
CA ASP A 69 8.88 -10.32 20.94
C ASP A 69 10.00 -10.27 19.89
N ARG A 70 10.31 -9.05 19.42
CA ARG A 70 11.30 -8.73 18.40
C ARG A 70 12.69 -9.29 18.68
N ASN A 71 13.11 -9.27 19.94
CA ASN A 71 14.43 -9.71 20.38
C ASN A 71 14.43 -11.17 20.85
N GLY A 72 13.27 -11.83 20.80
CA GLY A 72 13.09 -13.22 21.14
C GLY A 72 13.92 -14.15 20.26
N SER A 73 14.14 -15.36 20.77
CA SER A 73 14.77 -16.45 20.04
C SER A 73 13.90 -16.87 18.86
N GLU A 74 14.54 -17.16 17.72
CA GLU A 74 13.86 -17.72 16.56
C GLU A 74 13.24 -19.09 16.90
N LEU A 75 11.98 -19.26 16.53
CA LEU A 75 11.20 -20.47 16.78
C LEU A 75 11.43 -21.46 15.65
N LYS A 76 12.14 -22.55 15.96
CA LYS A 76 12.36 -23.69 15.05
C LYS A 76 11.52 -24.91 15.40
N ARG A 77 10.72 -24.80 16.46
CA ARG A 77 9.84 -25.85 16.98
C ARG A 77 8.39 -25.52 16.65
N GLN A 78 7.54 -26.51 16.87
CA GLN A 78 6.11 -26.32 16.89
C GLN A 78 5.71 -25.41 18.07
N VAL A 79 4.69 -24.58 17.84
CA VAL A 79 4.13 -23.65 18.81
C VAL A 79 2.74 -24.12 19.24
N GLU A 80 2.38 -23.88 20.49
CA GLU A 80 1.05 -24.19 21.00
C GLU A 80 0.06 -23.09 20.66
N ILE A 81 -1.22 -23.43 20.51
CA ILE A 81 -2.28 -22.42 20.31
C ILE A 81 -2.31 -21.48 21.51
N GLY A 82 -2.38 -20.17 21.26
CA GLY A 82 -2.30 -19.13 22.27
C GLY A 82 -0.87 -18.76 22.68
N GLU A 83 0.15 -19.49 22.22
CA GLU A 83 1.53 -19.13 22.50
C GLU A 83 1.88 -17.79 21.81
N PRO A 84 2.44 -16.81 22.54
CA PRO A 84 2.80 -15.53 21.96
C PRO A 84 3.99 -15.64 21.01
N VAL A 85 3.78 -15.21 19.77
CA VAL A 85 4.76 -15.22 18.69
C VAL A 85 4.95 -13.81 18.13
N TYR A 86 6.12 -13.58 17.54
CA TYR A 86 6.46 -12.34 16.88
C TYR A 86 6.90 -12.64 15.45
N HIS A 87 6.10 -12.20 14.49
CA HIS A 87 6.43 -12.24 13.07
C HIS A 87 7.39 -11.10 12.76
N HIS A 88 8.48 -11.40 12.06
CA HIS A 88 9.56 -10.45 11.84
C HIS A 88 10.04 -10.52 10.39
N TRP A 89 9.94 -9.39 9.69
CA TRP A 89 10.46 -9.20 8.35
C TRP A 89 11.66 -8.27 8.39
N THR A 90 12.76 -8.71 7.76
CA THR A 90 13.99 -7.93 7.62
C THR A 90 14.45 -7.94 6.18
N CYS A 91 14.80 -6.78 5.64
CA CYS A 91 15.41 -6.67 4.31
C CYS A 91 16.82 -6.09 4.38
N SER A 92 17.67 -6.42 3.41
CA SER A 92 19.01 -5.87 3.31
C SER A 92 19.46 -5.75 1.85
N TYR A 93 20.31 -4.77 1.57
CA TYR A 93 20.93 -4.56 0.25
C TYR A 93 22.38 -5.04 0.23
N GLY A 94 22.69 -6.06 1.02
CA GLY A 94 24.05 -6.53 1.23
C GLY A 94 24.97 -5.41 1.74
N GLN A 95 26.01 -5.09 0.97
CA GLN A 95 27.02 -4.10 1.34
C GLN A 95 26.57 -2.64 1.12
N GLN A 96 25.43 -2.42 0.47
CA GLN A 96 24.98 -1.10 0.06
C GLN A 96 23.94 -0.57 1.06
N HIS A 97 24.39 0.03 2.15
CA HIS A 97 23.47 0.69 3.08
C HIS A 97 22.92 1.97 2.44
N THR A 98 21.61 1.99 2.19
CA THR A 98 20.89 3.16 1.70
C THR A 98 19.69 3.40 2.59
N SER A 99 19.55 4.62 3.14
CA SER A 99 18.39 5.07 3.90
C SER A 99 17.26 5.60 3.01
N LEU A 100 17.34 5.34 1.70
CA LEU A 100 16.38 5.84 0.71
C LEU A 100 15.12 4.99 0.63
N TYR A 101 15.10 3.83 1.30
CA TYR A 101 14.04 2.85 1.14
C TYR A 101 13.53 2.36 2.47
N CYS A 102 12.22 2.25 2.56
CA CYS A 102 11.52 1.56 3.61
C CYS A 102 10.81 0.31 3.04
N ILE A 103 10.53 -0.66 3.89
CA ILE A 103 9.77 -1.86 3.53
C ILE A 103 8.30 -1.66 3.86
N LEU A 104 7.45 -2.25 3.03
CA LEU A 104 6.01 -2.39 3.25
C LEU A 104 5.66 -3.86 3.12
N VAL A 105 5.17 -4.45 4.21
CA VAL A 105 4.65 -5.82 4.20
C VAL A 105 3.19 -5.79 3.75
N ASN A 106 2.86 -6.43 2.65
CA ASN A 106 1.51 -6.46 2.10
C ASN A 106 1.16 -7.81 1.46
N ASN A 107 -0.11 -7.97 1.06
CA ASN A 107 -0.60 -9.17 0.38
C ASN A 107 -0.17 -10.47 1.05
N CYS A 108 -0.30 -10.54 2.36
CA CYS A 108 0.08 -11.73 3.11
C CYS A 108 -1.09 -12.70 3.14
N THR A 109 -0.78 -13.96 2.89
CA THR A 109 -1.74 -15.05 2.90
C THR A 109 -1.26 -16.17 3.81
N VAL A 110 -2.21 -16.86 4.41
CA VAL A 110 -1.97 -18.05 5.23
C VAL A 110 -2.63 -19.24 4.58
N SER A 111 -1.85 -20.31 4.39
CA SER A 111 -2.34 -21.61 3.92
C SER A 111 -2.09 -22.68 4.97
N ASN A 112 -2.95 -23.70 4.99
CA ASN A 112 -2.63 -24.96 5.67
C ASN A 112 -1.97 -25.93 4.67
N SER A 113 -1.51 -27.06 5.18
CA SER A 113 -0.93 -28.15 4.37
C SER A 113 -1.96 -28.94 3.53
N ARG A 114 -3.26 -28.64 3.63
CA ARG A 114 -4.31 -29.33 2.86
C ARG A 114 -4.50 -28.62 1.50
N PRO A 115 -4.24 -29.30 0.37
CA PRO A 115 -4.22 -28.66 -0.95
C PRO A 115 -5.59 -28.18 -1.46
N LEU A 116 -6.69 -28.56 -0.79
CA LEU A 116 -8.06 -28.24 -1.21
C LEU A 116 -8.61 -26.96 -0.55
N VAL A 117 -7.91 -26.41 0.45
CA VAL A 117 -8.35 -25.19 1.14
C VAL A 117 -7.63 -23.99 0.51
N PRO A 118 -8.35 -22.99 -0.02
CA PRO A 118 -7.72 -21.80 -0.57
C PRO A 118 -6.98 -21.02 0.52
N PRO A 119 -5.85 -20.36 0.19
CA PRO A 119 -5.14 -19.50 1.12
C PRO A 119 -6.02 -18.33 1.55
N ILE A 120 -5.92 -17.96 2.83
CA ILE A 120 -6.69 -16.88 3.44
C ILE A 120 -5.81 -15.64 3.48
N ALA A 121 -6.27 -14.55 2.86
CA ALA A 121 -5.60 -13.25 3.00
C ALA A 121 -5.70 -12.75 4.44
N ILE A 122 -4.57 -12.32 5.01
CA ILE A 122 -4.48 -11.82 6.38
C ILE A 122 -3.97 -10.37 6.43
N ILE A 123 -3.22 -9.93 5.42
CA ILE A 123 -2.78 -8.55 5.23
C ILE A 123 -3.09 -8.17 3.78
N ASP A 124 -3.77 -7.05 3.59
CA ASP A 124 -4.19 -6.56 2.27
C ASP A 124 -3.04 -5.91 1.47
N GLU A 125 -3.36 -5.42 0.28
CA GLU A 125 -2.41 -4.76 -0.63
C GLU A 125 -1.81 -3.45 -0.06
N PHE A 126 -2.48 -2.84 0.92
CA PHE A 126 -2.07 -1.61 1.59
C PHE A 126 -1.27 -1.88 2.87
N GLY A 127 -1.05 -3.15 3.23
CA GLY A 127 -0.33 -3.53 4.45
C GLY A 127 -1.19 -3.48 5.73
N CYS A 128 -2.52 -3.44 5.59
CA CYS A 128 -3.43 -3.47 6.73
C CYS A 128 -3.84 -4.91 7.05
N SER A 129 -3.85 -5.26 8.34
CA SER A 129 -4.41 -6.53 8.78
C SER A 129 -5.93 -6.55 8.54
N LEU A 130 -6.40 -7.65 7.97
CA LEU A 130 -7.84 -7.92 7.77
C LEU A 130 -8.52 -8.41 9.06
N PHE A 131 -7.74 -8.84 10.06
CA PHE A 131 -8.25 -9.40 11.33
C PHE A 131 -7.59 -8.75 12.56
N PRO A 132 -7.71 -7.42 12.75
CA PRO A 132 -6.94 -6.66 13.75
C PRO A 132 -7.15 -7.11 15.21
N SER A 133 -8.26 -7.80 15.52
CA SER A 133 -8.54 -8.31 16.87
C SER A 133 -7.66 -9.50 17.28
N ILE A 134 -7.17 -10.29 16.32
CA ILE A 134 -6.32 -11.47 16.59
C ILE A 134 -4.94 -11.33 15.95
N LEU A 135 -4.85 -10.58 14.85
CA LEU A 135 -3.64 -10.31 14.12
C LEU A 135 -3.54 -8.79 13.99
N PRO A 136 -2.80 -8.08 14.86
CA PRO A 136 -2.65 -6.63 14.78
C PRO A 136 -2.03 -6.14 13.45
N HIS A 137 -1.96 -4.83 13.27
CA HIS A 137 -1.24 -4.24 12.15
C HIS A 137 0.27 -4.41 12.31
N VAL A 138 0.99 -4.49 11.20
CA VAL A 138 2.46 -4.53 11.20
C VAL A 138 3.00 -3.21 11.75
N GLU A 139 3.89 -3.31 12.72
CA GLU A 139 4.66 -2.20 13.28
C GLU A 139 6.02 -2.13 12.59
N TYR A 140 6.39 -0.93 12.14
CA TYR A 140 7.69 -0.68 11.51
C TYR A 140 8.62 -0.04 12.53
N ASN A 141 9.71 -0.74 12.88
CA ASN A 141 10.67 -0.26 13.87
C ASN A 141 11.99 0.24 13.25
N GLY A 142 12.02 0.35 11.92
CA GLY A 142 13.12 0.88 11.12
C GLY A 142 12.74 0.79 9.65
N ASP A 143 13.55 1.40 8.78
CA ASP A 143 13.22 1.47 7.35
C ASP A 143 13.12 0.07 6.73
N LEU A 144 14.06 -0.84 7.06
CA LEU A 144 14.12 -2.18 6.48
C LEU A 144 13.61 -3.28 7.42
N GLU A 145 12.79 -2.91 8.39
CA GLU A 145 12.33 -3.83 9.43
C GLU A 145 10.87 -3.59 9.84
N GLY A 146 10.09 -4.66 9.81
CA GLY A 146 8.69 -4.69 10.19
C GLY A 146 8.41 -5.90 11.06
N GLY A 147 7.47 -5.76 11.98
CA GLY A 147 7.11 -6.86 12.86
C GLY A 147 5.69 -6.78 13.40
N LEU A 148 5.23 -7.92 13.89
CA LEU A 148 3.86 -8.10 14.31
C LEU A 148 3.79 -9.12 15.43
N LYS A 149 3.31 -8.69 16.59
CA LYS A 149 3.07 -9.56 17.74
C LYS A 149 1.66 -10.13 17.70
N THR A 150 1.53 -11.45 17.80
CA THR A 150 0.22 -12.14 17.85
C THR A 150 0.31 -13.37 18.74
N SER A 151 -0.81 -14.04 18.98
CA SER A 151 -0.84 -15.36 19.60
C SER A 151 -1.06 -16.40 18.50
N ALA A 152 -0.33 -17.52 18.57
CA ALA A 152 -0.48 -18.59 17.60
C ALA A 152 -1.93 -19.10 17.56
N PHE A 153 -2.46 -19.30 16.36
CA PHE A 153 -3.82 -19.77 16.12
C PHE A 153 -3.79 -20.92 15.12
N SER A 154 -4.87 -21.69 15.06
CA SER A 154 -5.07 -22.73 14.05
C SER A 154 -6.22 -22.34 13.11
N LEU A 155 -6.09 -22.73 11.84
CA LEU A 155 -7.16 -22.66 10.85
C LEU A 155 -8.04 -23.92 10.85
N ASP A 156 -7.60 -24.99 11.53
CA ASP A 156 -8.28 -26.28 11.59
C ASP A 156 -8.24 -26.83 13.04
N MET A 157 -9.37 -27.29 13.57
CA MET A 157 -9.44 -27.71 14.98
C MET A 157 -9.00 -29.16 15.22
N ASP A 158 -8.87 -29.97 14.16
CA ASP A 158 -8.80 -31.43 14.29
C ASP A 158 -7.43 -32.06 13.93
N GLU A 159 -6.41 -31.27 13.56
CA GLU A 159 -5.10 -31.81 13.19
C GLU A 159 -3.94 -30.85 13.53
N VAL A 160 -2.75 -31.41 13.70
CA VAL A 160 -1.50 -30.65 13.79
C VAL A 160 -1.28 -29.93 12.46
N SER A 161 -1.64 -28.65 12.39
CA SER A 161 -1.52 -27.85 11.18
C SER A 161 -0.14 -27.20 11.09
N PHE A 162 0.56 -27.44 9.99
CA PHE A 162 1.65 -26.57 9.57
C PHE A 162 1.03 -25.38 8.85
N ILE A 163 1.23 -24.20 9.41
CA ILE A 163 0.73 -22.94 8.86
C ILE A 163 1.88 -22.27 8.13
N GLU A 164 1.74 -22.14 6.83
CA GLU A 164 2.68 -21.39 6.01
C GLU A 164 2.19 -19.95 5.85
N PHE A 165 3.07 -19.02 6.19
CA PHE A 165 2.86 -17.59 5.98
C PHE A 165 3.61 -17.18 4.73
N LEU A 166 2.87 -16.81 3.70
CA LEU A 166 3.43 -16.26 2.46
C LEU A 166 3.17 -14.75 2.47
N SER A 167 4.23 -13.97 2.49
CA SER A 167 4.18 -12.51 2.51
C SER A 167 4.92 -11.92 1.32
N HIS A 168 4.35 -10.89 0.69
CA HIS A 168 5.09 -10.05 -0.24
C HIS A 168 5.66 -8.85 0.52
N SER A 169 6.93 -8.55 0.28
CA SER A 169 7.59 -7.35 0.79
C SER A 169 7.78 -6.41 -0.39
N VAL A 170 7.13 -5.24 -0.34
CA VAL A 170 7.27 -4.19 -1.34
C VAL A 170 8.20 -3.12 -0.80
N LEU A 171 9.02 -2.56 -1.68
CA LEU A 171 9.94 -1.50 -1.32
C LEU A 171 9.35 -0.14 -1.67
N VAL A 172 9.38 0.78 -0.70
CA VAL A 172 8.87 2.14 -0.81
C VAL A 172 10.01 3.13 -0.62
N ILE A 173 10.07 4.18 -1.43
CA ILE A 173 11.06 5.26 -1.25
C ILE A 173 10.57 6.19 -0.14
N SER A 174 11.45 6.54 0.80
CA SER A 174 11.16 7.43 1.94
C SER A 174 11.03 8.90 1.57
#